data_AF-A0A943H0K5-F1
#
_entry.id   AF-A0A943H0K5-F1
#
_cell.length_a   1.000
_cell.length_b   1.000
_cell.length_c   1.000
_cell.angle_alpha   90.00
_cell.angle_beta   90.00
_cell.angle_gamma   90.00
#
_symmetry.space_group_name_H-M   'P 1'
#
loop_
_entity.id
_entity.type
_entity.pdbx_description
1 polymer ?
#
loop_
_entity_poly.entity_id
_entity_poly.type
_entity_poly.pdbx_seq_one_letter_code
_entity_poly.pdbx_strand_id
1 'polypeptide(L)'
;MKKKGKIIVGAVLSIIVVGISYIGIENQFHSDYGQLDEADQYILDEINKYVEDTEEKDIWEDFDLGDKTLLALEDSFGSAYLINPEKEVRSIFAKKITMPSDYKIEVYRIAAIEPQLLQFRWEGNFNTSGEKYILYGNEVFFTKYNETDAVMKQYSSSHYLTFLAHEAFHYYMQNDWMEGSTYSTEGMSQEDKELLYQEYEILEKIQKALISEEKDKKIYLEYAKEYVDIVKERMKKNPEYVKKEIERETIEGTATYVGIEASEIVGYDYGVMYFDNIKNVPFSDLKNTVEAGAYDISNLADRIPYETGAMLCQFIDKLEIPDWQKKMNGQTRENPVTLYSIIEQFVENK
;
A
#
# COMPACT_ATOMS: atom_id res chain seq x y z
N MET A 1 -51.68 16.92 -19.20
CA MET A 1 -50.73 16.22 -18.28
C MET A 1 -51.46 15.55 -17.08
N LYS A 2 -52.41 14.61 -17.26
CA LYS A 2 -53.35 14.31 -16.14
C LYS A 2 -53.45 12.88 -15.59
N LYS A 3 -53.01 11.82 -16.29
CA LYS A 3 -53.08 10.43 -15.76
C LYS A 3 -51.75 9.69 -15.80
N LYS A 4 -51.09 9.63 -16.97
CA LYS A 4 -49.75 9.01 -17.12
C LYS A 4 -48.67 9.71 -16.26
N GLY A 5 -48.65 11.04 -16.22
CA GLY A 5 -47.71 11.78 -15.36
C GLY A 5 -47.93 11.54 -13.86
N LYS A 6 -49.18 11.38 -13.41
CA LYS A 6 -49.48 11.05 -12.00
C LYS A 6 -49.09 9.61 -11.64
N ILE A 7 -49.23 8.67 -12.58
CA ILE A 7 -48.78 7.29 -12.41
C ILE A 7 -47.25 7.22 -12.33
N ILE A 8 -46.54 7.94 -13.21
CA ILE A 8 -45.07 8.01 -13.19
C ILE A 8 -44.59 8.63 -11.88
N VAL A 9 -45.16 9.78 -11.47
CA VAL A 9 -44.80 10.43 -10.20
C VAL A 9 -45.12 9.52 -9.01
N GLY A 10 -46.27 8.86 -9.01
CA GLY A 10 -46.64 7.89 -7.96
C GLY A 10 -45.67 6.71 -7.89
N ALA A 11 -45.26 6.16 -9.03
CA ALA A 11 -44.30 5.07 -9.09
C ALA A 11 -42.91 5.51 -8.58
N VAL A 12 -42.44 6.70 -8.98
CA VAL A 12 -41.17 7.27 -8.49
C VAL A 12 -41.22 7.51 -6.98
N LEU A 13 -42.31 8.08 -6.47
CA LEU A 13 -42.48 8.28 -5.03
C LEU A 13 -42.52 6.96 -4.26
N SER A 14 -43.19 5.93 -4.78
CA SER A 14 -43.18 4.60 -4.15
C SER A 14 -41.77 4.00 -4.12
N ILE A 15 -40.98 4.13 -5.19
CA ILE A 15 -39.59 3.67 -5.21
C ILE A 15 -38.75 4.41 -4.16
N ILE A 16 -38.91 5.73 -4.06
CA ILE A 16 -38.21 6.55 -3.06
C ILE A 16 -38.60 6.13 -1.64
N VAL A 17 -39.89 5.93 -1.37
CA VAL A 17 -40.37 5.50 -0.04
C VAL A 17 -39.86 4.11 0.32
N VAL A 18 -39.87 3.17 -0.63
CA VAL A 18 -39.30 1.84 -0.41
C VAL A 18 -37.80 1.94 -0.16
N GLY A 19 -37.06 2.76 -0.92
CA GLY A 19 -35.63 2.98 -0.70
C GLY A 19 -35.32 3.58 0.66
N ILE A 20 -36.04 4.63 1.09
CA ILE A 20 -35.88 5.24 2.42
C ILE A 20 -36.25 4.26 3.53
N SER A 21 -37.31 3.46 3.34
CA SER A 21 -37.72 2.44 4.31
C SER A 21 -36.66 1.34 4.42
N TYR A 22 -36.08 0.91 3.29
CA TYR A 22 -34.98 -0.04 3.26
C TYR A 22 -33.76 0.50 4.01
N ILE A 23 -33.33 1.74 3.74
CA ILE A 23 -32.24 2.38 4.49
C ILE A 23 -32.53 2.40 5.99
N GLY A 24 -33.76 2.77 6.38
CA GLY A 24 -34.16 2.81 7.78
C GLY A 24 -34.09 1.44 8.46
N ILE A 25 -34.44 0.37 7.75
CA ILE A 25 -34.34 -1.02 8.23
C ILE A 25 -32.87 -1.45 8.28
N GLU A 26 -32.12 -1.22 7.22
CA GLU A 26 -30.70 -1.58 7.11
C GLU A 26 -29.85 -0.92 8.21
N ASN A 27 -30.11 0.37 8.48
CA ASN A 27 -29.50 1.13 9.59
C ASN A 27 -29.94 0.67 10.99
N GLN A 28 -30.99 -0.15 11.10
CA GLN A 28 -31.39 -0.83 12.34
C GLN A 28 -30.77 -2.23 12.48
N PHE A 29 -30.37 -2.87 11.38
CA PHE A 29 -29.88 -4.25 11.35
C PHE A 29 -28.35 -4.39 11.21
N HIS A 30 -27.61 -3.29 11.13
CA HIS A 30 -26.14 -3.25 11.11
C HIS A 30 -25.62 -2.06 11.92
N SER A 31 -26.22 -1.83 13.08
CA SER A 31 -25.85 -0.74 13.98
C SER A 31 -24.81 -1.13 15.01
N ASP A 32 -24.46 -2.41 15.09
CA ASP A 32 -23.55 -2.97 16.07
C ASP A 32 -22.51 -3.85 15.36
N TYR A 33 -21.26 -3.81 15.83
CA TYR A 33 -20.13 -4.47 15.17
C TYR A 33 -20.37 -5.97 14.89
N GLY A 34 -20.91 -6.72 15.86
CA GLY A 34 -21.19 -8.15 15.69
C GLY A 34 -22.33 -8.49 14.73
N GLN A 35 -22.96 -7.50 14.09
CA GLN A 35 -23.95 -7.68 13.03
C GLN A 35 -23.36 -7.48 11.64
N LEU A 36 -22.12 -7.01 11.52
CA LEU A 36 -21.45 -6.82 10.23
C LEU A 36 -21.03 -8.16 9.64
N ASP A 37 -20.77 -8.21 8.34
CA ASP A 37 -20.25 -9.42 7.69
C ASP A 37 -18.83 -9.74 8.19
N GLU A 38 -18.41 -11.00 8.11
CA GLU A 38 -17.13 -11.45 8.68
C GLU A 38 -15.92 -10.70 8.08
N ALA A 39 -15.95 -10.44 6.77
CA ALA A 39 -14.92 -9.65 6.09
C ALA A 39 -14.85 -8.20 6.61
N ASP A 40 -16.00 -7.59 6.87
CA ASP A 40 -16.09 -6.20 7.37
C ASP A 40 -15.61 -6.12 8.82
N GLN A 41 -15.98 -7.09 9.65
CA GLN A 41 -15.44 -7.21 11.01
C GLN A 41 -13.92 -7.35 10.97
N TYR A 42 -13.42 -8.25 10.12
CA TYR A 42 -11.98 -8.50 9.96
C TYR A 42 -11.20 -7.24 9.61
N ILE A 43 -11.60 -6.49 8.58
CA ILE A 43 -10.86 -5.27 8.20
C ILE A 43 -10.94 -4.18 9.28
N LEU A 44 -12.05 -4.07 10.01
CA LEU A 44 -12.19 -3.08 11.09
C LEU A 44 -11.36 -3.48 12.31
N ASP A 45 -11.22 -4.77 12.60
CA ASP A 45 -10.31 -5.30 13.61
C ASP A 45 -8.85 -5.00 13.26
N GLU A 46 -8.45 -5.20 12.00
CA GLU A 46 -7.12 -4.87 11.52
C GLU A 46 -6.79 -3.39 11.65
N ILE A 47 -7.70 -2.50 11.22
CA ILE A 47 -7.50 -1.05 11.37
C ILE A 47 -7.42 -0.69 12.86
N ASN A 48 -8.28 -1.26 13.70
CA ASN A 48 -8.25 -0.99 15.13
C ASN A 48 -6.90 -1.39 15.75
N LYS A 49 -6.43 -2.60 15.44
CA LYS A 49 -5.15 -3.12 15.93
C LYS A 49 -3.97 -2.29 15.42
N TYR A 50 -4.03 -1.84 14.16
CA TYR A 50 -3.06 -0.90 13.62
C TYR A 50 -2.99 0.38 14.47
N VAL A 51 -4.14 1.01 14.71
CA VAL A 51 -4.22 2.26 15.50
C VAL A 51 -3.74 2.07 16.94
N GLU A 52 -4.02 0.92 17.55
CA GLU A 52 -3.53 0.60 18.89
C GLU A 52 -2.01 0.48 18.96
N ASP A 53 -1.39 -0.23 18.01
CA ASP A 53 0.05 -0.46 18.02
C ASP A 53 0.86 0.77 17.57
N THR A 54 0.32 1.60 16.66
CA THR A 54 0.99 2.84 16.23
C THR A 54 0.93 3.97 17.26
N GLU A 55 0.19 3.82 18.37
CA GLU A 55 0.35 4.70 19.55
C GLU A 55 1.76 4.55 20.19
N GLU A 56 2.44 3.42 19.98
CA GLU A 56 3.74 3.11 20.61
C GLU A 56 4.90 3.00 19.61
N LYS A 57 4.66 2.52 18.39
CA LYS A 57 5.69 2.30 17.36
C LYS A 57 5.20 2.76 15.98
N ASP A 58 5.89 3.74 15.41
CA ASP A 58 5.69 4.15 14.02
C ASP A 58 6.16 3.05 13.06
N ILE A 59 5.42 2.84 11.97
CA ILE A 59 5.87 2.02 10.83
C ILE A 59 6.75 2.81 9.85
N TRP A 60 6.63 4.13 9.89
CA TRP A 60 7.46 5.09 9.16
C TRP A 60 7.39 6.45 9.85
N GLU A 61 8.52 7.13 9.94
CA GLU A 61 8.59 8.44 10.59
C GLU A 61 7.69 9.50 9.94
N ASP A 62 6.88 10.19 10.74
CA ASP A 62 5.87 11.18 10.34
C ASP A 62 4.70 10.61 9.51
N PHE A 63 4.49 9.29 9.53
CA PHE A 63 3.35 8.63 8.87
C PHE A 63 2.55 7.76 9.84
N ASP A 64 1.27 8.10 9.99
CA ASP A 64 0.28 7.35 10.77
C ASP A 64 -1.07 7.38 10.02
N LEU A 65 -1.79 6.26 10.04
CA LEU A 65 -3.16 6.18 9.53
C LEU A 65 -4.20 6.46 10.62
N GLY A 66 -3.84 6.34 11.90
CA GLY A 66 -4.75 6.55 13.03
C GLY A 66 -5.25 7.99 13.14
N ASP A 67 -4.45 8.96 12.68
CA ASP A 67 -4.83 10.37 12.62
C ASP A 67 -5.60 10.76 11.34
N LYS A 68 -5.84 9.82 10.42
CA LYS A 68 -6.54 10.06 9.14
C LYS A 68 -8.00 9.62 9.20
N THR A 69 -8.85 10.32 8.44
CA THR A 69 -10.19 9.82 8.14
C THR A 69 -10.14 8.89 6.93
N LEU A 70 -10.56 7.64 7.12
CA LEU A 70 -10.49 6.59 6.11
C LEU A 70 -11.89 6.22 5.61
N LEU A 71 -11.99 5.81 4.34
CA LEU A 71 -13.22 5.29 3.74
C LEU A 71 -12.95 3.91 3.12
N ALA A 72 -13.41 2.86 3.78
CA ALA A 72 -13.38 1.50 3.22
C ALA A 72 -14.64 1.26 2.39
N LEU A 73 -14.48 0.78 1.16
CA LEU A 73 -15.58 0.48 0.23
C LEU A 73 -15.53 -0.99 -0.18
N GLU A 74 -16.56 -1.76 0.20
CA GLU A 74 -16.73 -3.12 -0.26
C GLU A 74 -17.16 -3.09 -1.74
N ASP A 75 -16.25 -3.47 -2.63
CA ASP A 75 -16.43 -3.43 -4.07
C ASP A 75 -16.99 -2.08 -4.58
N SER A 76 -17.58 -2.06 -5.77
CA SER A 76 -18.19 -0.85 -6.34
C SER A 76 -19.59 -0.55 -5.82
N PHE A 77 -20.27 -1.49 -5.15
CA PHE A 77 -21.68 -1.33 -4.74
C PHE A 77 -22.01 -1.93 -3.38
N GLY A 78 -21.04 -2.45 -2.64
CA GLY A 78 -21.23 -3.01 -1.30
C GLY A 78 -21.27 -1.94 -0.22
N SER A 79 -21.08 -2.40 1.02
CA SER A 79 -21.05 -1.57 2.22
C SER A 79 -19.91 -0.54 2.19
N ALA A 80 -20.10 0.56 2.91
CA ALA A 80 -19.10 1.61 3.03
C ALA A 80 -18.91 1.98 4.50
N TYR A 81 -17.66 2.14 4.91
CA TYR A 81 -17.28 2.42 6.30
C TYR A 81 -16.41 3.66 6.36
N LEU A 82 -16.93 4.71 6.99
CA LEU A 82 -16.18 5.93 7.29
C LEU A 82 -15.59 5.80 8.69
N ILE A 83 -14.26 5.74 8.76
CA ILE A 83 -13.50 5.45 9.97
C ILE A 83 -12.77 6.73 10.39
N ASN A 84 -12.78 7.00 11.70
CA ASN A 84 -12.20 8.17 12.36
C ASN A 84 -12.54 9.51 11.69
N PRO A 85 -13.84 9.84 11.47
CA PRO A 85 -14.20 11.13 10.89
C PRO A 85 -13.88 12.30 11.85
N GLU A 86 -13.21 13.33 11.32
CA GLU A 86 -12.94 14.58 12.05
C GLU A 86 -14.21 15.37 12.40
N LYS A 87 -15.25 15.23 11.57
CA LYS A 87 -16.52 15.96 11.67
C LYS A 87 -17.67 14.99 11.91
N GLU A 88 -18.56 15.39 12.81
CA GLU A 88 -19.77 14.64 13.14
C GLU A 88 -20.63 14.37 11.89
N VAL A 89 -20.95 13.10 11.66
CA VAL A 89 -21.73 12.67 10.50
C VAL A 89 -23.22 12.70 10.83
N ARG A 90 -23.97 13.57 10.15
CA ARG A 90 -25.43 13.68 10.29
C ARG A 90 -26.11 13.39 8.95
N SER A 91 -26.49 12.15 8.72
CA SER A 91 -27.19 11.72 7.51
C SER A 91 -28.19 10.62 7.82
N ILE A 92 -29.27 10.55 7.03
CA ILE A 92 -30.19 9.41 7.06
C ILE A 92 -29.58 8.15 6.44
N PHE A 93 -28.53 8.33 5.62
CA PHE A 93 -27.81 7.26 4.94
C PHE A 93 -26.57 6.80 5.72
N ALA A 94 -26.28 7.40 6.88
CA ALA A 94 -25.15 7.03 7.70
C ALA A 94 -25.60 6.67 9.11
N LYS A 95 -24.94 5.68 9.70
CA LYS A 95 -25.22 5.20 11.04
C LYS A 95 -23.91 4.92 11.75
N LYS A 96 -23.69 5.56 12.90
CA LYS A 96 -22.59 5.21 13.80
C LYS A 96 -22.77 3.77 14.28
N ILE A 97 -21.74 2.96 14.13
CA ILE A 97 -21.70 1.57 14.61
C ILE A 97 -21.33 1.59 16.09
N THR A 98 -21.99 0.76 16.89
CA THR A 98 -21.53 0.41 18.23
C THR A 98 -20.33 -0.53 18.11
N MET A 99 -19.12 0.03 18.21
CA MET A 99 -17.88 -0.73 18.24
C MET A 99 -17.68 -1.42 19.60
N PRO A 100 -16.87 -2.50 19.68
CA PRO A 100 -16.41 -3.04 20.96
C PRO A 100 -15.80 -1.94 21.84
N SER A 101 -15.96 -2.05 23.16
CA SER A 101 -15.61 -0.96 24.09
C SER A 101 -14.11 -0.68 24.21
N ASP A 102 -13.30 -1.65 23.84
CA ASP A 102 -11.84 -1.62 23.81
C ASP A 102 -11.28 -1.03 22.52
N TYR A 103 -12.07 -0.97 21.44
CA TYR A 103 -11.62 -0.42 20.17
C TYR A 103 -11.38 1.09 20.27
N LYS A 104 -10.30 1.56 19.63
CA LYS A 104 -9.89 2.96 19.53
C LYS A 104 -10.50 3.71 18.35
N ILE A 105 -11.10 2.99 17.39
CA ILE A 105 -11.65 3.59 16.18
C ILE A 105 -13.14 3.96 16.29
N GLU A 106 -13.52 5.04 15.63
CA GLU A 106 -14.93 5.45 15.45
C GLU A 106 -15.38 5.13 14.02
N VAL A 107 -16.47 4.36 13.87
CA VAL A 107 -16.93 3.92 12.55
C VAL A 107 -18.39 4.31 12.28
N TYR A 108 -18.63 4.86 11.09
CA TYR A 108 -19.96 5.03 10.53
C TYR A 108 -20.13 4.10 9.34
N ARG A 109 -21.16 3.27 9.38
CA ARG A 109 -21.66 2.58 8.20
C ARG A 109 -22.43 3.56 7.33
N ILE A 110 -22.18 3.52 6.03
CA ILE A 110 -22.84 4.35 5.03
C ILE A 110 -23.58 3.43 4.08
N ALA A 111 -24.87 3.69 3.90
CA ALA A 111 -25.72 2.93 2.99
C ALA A 111 -25.16 3.02 1.57
N ALA A 112 -25.17 1.88 0.87
CA ALA A 112 -24.68 1.76 -0.49
C ALA A 112 -25.40 2.67 -1.50
N ILE A 113 -26.52 3.31 -1.15
CA ILE A 113 -27.25 4.25 -2.01
C ILE A 113 -27.03 5.71 -1.64
N GLU A 114 -26.11 6.03 -0.72
CA GLU A 114 -25.70 7.40 -0.43
C GLU A 114 -25.14 8.08 -1.70
N PRO A 115 -25.74 9.20 -2.15
CA PRO A 115 -25.33 9.87 -3.38
C PRO A 115 -23.87 10.35 -3.37
N GLN A 116 -23.33 10.78 -2.23
CA GLN A 116 -21.92 11.19 -2.13
C GLN A 116 -20.95 10.04 -2.41
N LEU A 117 -21.38 8.78 -2.29
CA LEU A 117 -20.51 7.64 -2.60
C LEU A 117 -20.23 7.48 -4.10
N LEU A 118 -21.05 8.09 -4.98
CA LEU A 118 -20.88 7.97 -6.43
C LEU A 118 -19.53 8.46 -6.93
N GLN A 119 -18.95 9.49 -6.28
CA GLN A 119 -17.64 10.02 -6.66
C GLN A 119 -16.56 8.93 -6.56
N PHE A 120 -16.53 8.16 -5.46
CA PHE A 120 -15.52 7.13 -5.24
C PHE A 120 -15.75 5.90 -6.11
N ARG A 121 -17.01 5.57 -6.42
CA ARG A 121 -17.36 4.39 -7.21
C ARG A 121 -16.92 4.48 -8.67
N TRP A 122 -16.80 5.68 -9.20
CA TRP A 122 -16.35 5.92 -10.56
C TRP A 122 -14.83 6.10 -10.68
N GLU A 123 -14.12 6.20 -9.56
CA GLU A 123 -12.66 6.23 -9.51
C GLU A 123 -12.05 4.82 -9.48
N GLY A 124 -10.71 4.76 -9.45
CA GLY A 124 -9.95 3.54 -9.20
C GLY A 124 -10.20 2.93 -7.82
N ASN A 125 -9.23 2.17 -7.32
CA ASN A 125 -9.35 1.50 -6.02
C ASN A 125 -8.95 2.37 -4.83
N PHE A 126 -8.40 3.57 -5.06
CA PHE A 126 -7.94 4.50 -4.04
C PHE A 126 -7.86 5.93 -4.60
N ASN A 127 -7.50 6.89 -3.75
CA ASN A 127 -7.39 8.31 -4.14
C ASN A 127 -6.43 8.51 -5.33
N THR A 128 -6.88 9.24 -6.34
CA THR A 128 -5.97 9.76 -7.37
C THR A 128 -4.98 10.75 -6.75
N SER A 129 -3.70 10.65 -7.12
CA SER A 129 -2.64 11.54 -6.60
C SER A 129 -2.99 13.02 -6.81
N GLY A 130 -2.81 13.81 -5.75
CA GLY A 130 -3.12 15.24 -5.72
C GLY A 130 -4.61 15.59 -5.67
N GLU A 131 -5.52 14.62 -5.78
CA GLU A 131 -6.96 14.86 -5.64
C GLU A 131 -7.42 14.75 -4.19
N LYS A 132 -8.40 15.57 -3.83
CA LYS A 132 -9.02 15.57 -2.49
C LYS A 132 -10.45 15.10 -2.63
N TYR A 133 -10.82 14.10 -1.84
CA TYR A 133 -12.19 13.59 -1.80
C TYR A 133 -12.85 13.95 -0.48
N ILE A 134 -14.14 14.31 -0.57
CA ILE A 134 -14.90 14.80 0.59
C ILE A 134 -16.15 13.95 0.79
N LEU A 135 -16.37 13.51 2.04
CA LEU A 135 -17.56 12.78 2.45
C LEU A 135 -18.08 13.30 3.79
N TYR A 136 -19.32 13.80 3.79
CA TYR A 136 -19.93 14.46 4.96
C TYR A 136 -19.07 15.59 5.54
N GLY A 137 -18.29 16.26 4.69
CA GLY A 137 -17.39 17.34 5.06
C GLY A 137 -16.02 16.90 5.58
N ASN A 138 -15.76 15.60 5.69
CA ASN A 138 -14.44 15.06 6.01
C ASN A 138 -13.62 14.89 4.74
N GLU A 139 -12.33 15.25 4.77
CA GLU A 139 -11.37 14.83 3.75
C GLU A 139 -11.01 13.37 4.02
N VAL A 140 -11.09 12.52 3.00
CA VAL A 140 -10.94 11.06 3.18
C VAL A 140 -9.87 10.49 2.26
N PHE A 141 -9.14 9.51 2.78
CA PHE A 141 -8.45 8.53 1.95
C PHE A 141 -9.33 7.29 1.83
N PHE A 142 -9.68 6.89 0.61
CA PHE A 142 -10.54 5.75 0.36
C PHE A 142 -9.75 4.58 -0.21
N THR A 143 -10.18 3.37 0.12
CA THR A 143 -9.76 2.15 -0.54
C THR A 143 -10.97 1.28 -0.86
N LYS A 144 -10.92 0.57 -1.99
CA LYS A 144 -11.87 -0.48 -2.35
C LYS A 144 -11.29 -1.84 -1.98
N TYR A 145 -12.12 -2.71 -1.43
CA TYR A 145 -11.72 -4.08 -1.06
C TYR A 145 -12.79 -5.10 -1.47
N ASN A 146 -12.35 -6.35 -1.61
CA ASN A 146 -13.22 -7.51 -1.70
C ASN A 146 -12.67 -8.61 -0.78
N GLU A 147 -13.53 -9.47 -0.27
CA GLU A 147 -13.16 -10.52 0.68
C GLU A 147 -12.05 -11.46 0.16
N THR A 148 -12.07 -11.80 -1.12
CA THR A 148 -11.09 -12.74 -1.69
C THR A 148 -9.68 -12.17 -1.63
N ASP A 149 -9.49 -10.94 -2.11
CA ASP A 149 -8.18 -10.32 -2.19
C ASP A 149 -7.72 -9.76 -0.84
N ALA A 150 -8.63 -9.12 -0.12
CA ALA A 150 -8.30 -8.32 1.05
C ALA A 150 -8.25 -9.12 2.36
N VAL A 151 -8.80 -10.35 2.37
CA VAL A 151 -8.88 -11.19 3.58
C VAL A 151 -8.40 -12.62 3.32
N MET A 152 -8.80 -13.26 2.21
CA MET A 152 -8.55 -14.70 2.02
C MET A 152 -7.20 -15.04 1.40
N LYS A 153 -6.66 -14.19 0.53
CA LYS A 153 -5.39 -14.47 -0.15
C LYS A 153 -4.23 -14.46 0.85
N GLN A 154 -3.35 -15.44 0.70
CA GLN A 154 -2.12 -15.52 1.48
C GLN A 154 -0.99 -14.80 0.75
N TYR A 155 -0.10 -14.15 1.52
CA TYR A 155 1.14 -13.54 1.02
C TYR A 155 0.92 -12.46 -0.04
N SER A 156 -0.21 -11.75 0.00
CA SER A 156 -0.65 -10.84 -1.05
C SER A 156 -0.48 -9.39 -0.67
N SER A 157 0.03 -8.57 -1.59
CA SER A 157 0.02 -7.12 -1.46
C SER A 157 -1.39 -6.53 -1.48
N SER A 158 -2.40 -7.30 -1.89
CA SER A 158 -3.81 -6.88 -1.91
C SER A 158 -4.54 -7.12 -0.59
N HIS A 159 -3.88 -7.73 0.41
CA HIS A 159 -4.42 -7.82 1.75
C HIS A 159 -4.76 -6.43 2.30
N TYR A 160 -5.86 -6.31 3.04
CA TYR A 160 -6.50 -5.00 3.24
C TYR A 160 -5.55 -3.96 3.83
N LEU A 161 -4.95 -4.23 4.99
CA LEU A 161 -4.07 -3.26 5.64
C LEU A 161 -2.77 -3.03 4.86
N THR A 162 -2.23 -4.09 4.24
CA THR A 162 -1.05 -4.01 3.37
C THR A 162 -1.26 -3.01 2.25
N PHE A 163 -2.39 -3.15 1.53
CA PHE A 163 -2.78 -2.29 0.43
C PHE A 163 -3.09 -0.87 0.90
N LEU A 164 -3.87 -0.74 1.99
CA LEU A 164 -4.23 0.55 2.56
C LEU A 164 -3.00 1.37 2.93
N ALA A 165 -2.05 0.78 3.66
CA ALA A 165 -0.84 1.48 4.09
C ALA A 165 0.06 1.83 2.91
N HIS A 166 0.21 0.94 1.93
CA HIS A 166 0.97 1.20 0.71
C HIS A 166 0.43 2.40 -0.07
N GLU A 167 -0.86 2.41 -0.40
CA GLU A 167 -1.45 3.46 -1.22
C GLU A 167 -1.57 4.79 -0.44
N ALA A 168 -1.86 4.72 0.86
CA ALA A 168 -1.87 5.91 1.71
C ALA A 168 -0.48 6.53 1.84
N PHE A 169 0.59 5.73 1.83
CA PHE A 169 1.96 6.24 1.87
C PHE A 169 2.29 7.05 0.61
N HIS A 170 1.96 6.53 -0.58
CA HIS A 170 2.07 7.29 -1.83
C HIS A 170 1.34 8.63 -1.72
N TYR A 171 0.10 8.59 -1.22
CA TYR A 171 -0.77 9.76 -1.16
C TYR A 171 -0.34 10.82 -0.14
N TYR A 172 0.14 10.41 1.04
CA TYR A 172 0.44 11.36 2.12
C TYR A 172 1.91 11.78 2.18
N MET A 173 2.84 10.89 1.83
CA MET A 173 4.27 11.12 2.02
C MET A 173 4.99 11.48 0.72
N GLN A 174 4.58 10.90 -0.41
CA GLN A 174 5.38 10.91 -1.64
C GLN A 174 4.91 11.91 -2.71
N ASN A 175 3.92 12.76 -2.43
CA ASN A 175 3.38 13.72 -3.41
C ASN A 175 4.45 14.64 -4.05
N ASP A 176 5.42 15.08 -3.25
CA ASP A 176 6.50 15.99 -3.68
C ASP A 176 7.82 15.27 -4.00
N TRP A 177 7.86 13.94 -3.87
CA TRP A 177 9.05 13.16 -4.19
C TRP A 177 9.26 13.11 -5.71
N MET A 178 10.42 12.58 -6.12
CA MET A 178 10.68 12.28 -7.53
C MET A 178 9.57 11.42 -8.14
N GLU A 179 9.23 11.69 -9.40
CA GLU A 179 8.21 10.89 -10.09
C GLU A 179 8.72 9.45 -10.21
N GLY A 180 7.94 8.49 -9.70
CA GLY A 180 8.19 7.07 -9.91
C GLY A 180 8.25 6.79 -11.40
N SER A 181 9.42 6.43 -11.92
CA SER A 181 9.61 6.34 -13.36
C SER A 181 9.14 5.00 -13.91
N THR A 182 8.46 5.00 -15.05
CA THR A 182 8.27 3.77 -15.83
C THR A 182 9.50 3.54 -16.70
N TYR A 183 10.03 2.32 -16.70
CA TYR A 183 11.11 1.94 -17.59
C TYR A 183 10.84 0.58 -18.24
N SER A 184 11.55 0.33 -19.34
CA SER A 184 11.41 -0.90 -20.10
C SER A 184 12.74 -1.62 -20.15
N THR A 185 12.69 -2.94 -20.08
CA THR A 185 13.84 -3.80 -20.36
C THR A 185 14.06 -3.97 -21.87
N GLU A 186 13.20 -3.41 -22.73
CA GLU A 186 13.42 -3.37 -24.17
C GLU A 186 14.73 -2.64 -24.49
N GLY A 187 15.57 -3.29 -25.29
CA GLY A 187 16.87 -2.73 -25.68
C GLY A 187 18.00 -2.95 -24.67
N MET A 188 17.78 -3.62 -23.53
CA MET A 188 18.88 -4.04 -22.65
C MET A 188 19.86 -4.94 -23.40
N SER A 189 21.14 -4.58 -23.34
CA SER A 189 22.21 -5.41 -23.89
C SER A 189 22.38 -6.71 -23.08
N GLN A 190 23.00 -7.74 -23.66
CA GLN A 190 23.27 -8.98 -22.91
C GLN A 190 24.19 -8.72 -21.70
N GLU A 191 25.10 -7.76 -21.81
CA GLU A 191 25.99 -7.35 -20.73
C GLU A 191 25.23 -6.63 -19.62
N ASP A 192 24.27 -5.76 -19.97
CA ASP A 192 23.41 -5.07 -19.00
C ASP A 192 22.57 -6.08 -18.20
N LYS A 193 22.07 -7.13 -18.87
CA LYS A 193 21.33 -8.22 -18.23
C LYS A 193 22.20 -9.03 -17.29
N GLU A 194 23.43 -9.34 -17.67
CA GLU A 194 24.34 -10.07 -16.80
C GLU A 194 24.67 -9.27 -15.53
N LEU A 195 24.89 -7.95 -15.65
CA LEU A 195 25.10 -7.09 -14.49
C LEU A 195 23.86 -7.00 -13.58
N LEU A 196 22.64 -6.94 -14.16
CA LEU A 196 21.40 -7.02 -13.38
C LEU A 196 21.31 -8.35 -12.61
N TYR A 197 21.68 -9.47 -13.22
CA TYR A 197 21.65 -10.76 -12.54
C TYR A 197 22.71 -10.88 -11.45
N GLN A 198 23.89 -10.29 -11.64
CA GLN A 198 24.90 -10.20 -10.58
C GLN A 198 24.40 -9.38 -9.39
N GLU A 199 23.64 -8.31 -9.65
CA GLU A 199 22.96 -7.58 -8.58
C GLU A 199 21.96 -8.48 -7.85
N TYR A 200 21.13 -9.25 -8.57
CA TYR A 200 20.20 -10.20 -7.93
C TYR A 200 20.89 -11.25 -7.06
N GLU A 201 22.09 -11.71 -7.42
CA GLU A 201 22.89 -12.58 -6.55
C GLU A 201 23.32 -11.88 -5.26
N ILE A 202 23.67 -10.59 -5.32
CA ILE A 202 24.00 -9.78 -4.13
C ILE A 202 22.75 -9.56 -3.27
N LEU A 203 21.62 -9.23 -3.91
CA LEU A 203 20.34 -9.06 -3.23
C LEU A 203 19.89 -10.37 -2.53
N GLU A 204 20.12 -11.53 -3.13
CA GLU A 204 19.87 -12.82 -2.46
C GLU A 204 20.75 -13.02 -1.22
N LYS A 205 22.02 -12.58 -1.23
CA LYS A 205 22.88 -12.64 -0.03
C LYS A 205 22.30 -11.78 1.09
N ILE A 206 21.85 -10.56 0.76
CA ILE A 206 21.20 -9.64 1.71
C ILE A 206 19.92 -10.29 2.26
N GLN A 207 19.04 -10.78 1.38
CA GLN A 207 17.80 -11.45 1.75
C GLN A 207 18.06 -12.61 2.72
N LYS A 208 19.01 -13.50 2.41
CA LYS A 208 19.38 -14.62 3.29
C LYS A 208 19.86 -14.16 4.65
N ALA A 209 20.70 -13.13 4.71
CA ALA A 209 21.21 -12.60 5.96
C ALA A 209 20.12 -11.90 6.79
N LEU A 210 19.15 -11.24 6.15
CA LEU A 210 17.98 -10.68 6.84
C LEU A 210 17.11 -11.79 7.43
N ILE A 211 16.74 -12.80 6.63
CA ILE A 211 15.92 -13.94 7.05
C ILE A 211 16.60 -14.76 8.18
N SER A 212 17.92 -14.95 8.11
CA SER A 212 18.65 -15.71 9.14
C SER A 212 18.99 -14.90 10.39
N GLU A 213 18.60 -13.62 10.43
CA GLU A 213 18.97 -12.66 11.47
C GLU A 213 20.48 -12.66 11.75
N GLU A 214 21.30 -12.54 10.70
CA GLU A 214 22.75 -12.51 10.84
C GLU A 214 23.18 -11.48 11.90
N LYS A 215 24.12 -11.90 12.76
CA LYS A 215 24.56 -11.14 13.94
C LYS A 215 25.85 -10.38 13.68
N ASP A 216 26.68 -10.83 12.75
CA ASP A 216 27.90 -10.11 12.38
C ASP A 216 27.58 -8.92 11.45
N LYS A 217 27.53 -7.73 12.04
CA LYS A 217 27.33 -6.46 11.31
C LYS A 217 28.35 -6.23 10.19
N LYS A 218 29.53 -6.88 10.23
CA LYS A 218 30.52 -6.76 9.14
C LYS A 218 30.04 -7.41 7.85
N ILE A 219 29.23 -8.46 7.94
CA ILE A 219 28.67 -9.15 6.76
C ILE A 219 27.72 -8.20 6.03
N TYR A 220 26.84 -7.49 6.76
CA TYR A 220 25.98 -6.48 6.15
C TYR A 220 26.78 -5.33 5.51
N LEU A 221 27.86 -4.87 6.15
CA LEU A 221 28.71 -3.85 5.54
C LEU A 221 29.43 -4.34 4.26
N GLU A 222 29.82 -5.61 4.21
CA GLU A 222 30.38 -6.23 3.01
C GLU A 222 29.35 -6.27 1.88
N TYR A 223 28.13 -6.72 2.16
CA TYR A 223 27.05 -6.74 1.16
C TYR A 223 26.64 -5.34 0.70
N ALA A 224 26.66 -4.34 1.59
CA ALA A 224 26.42 -2.96 1.20
C ALA A 224 27.47 -2.45 0.20
N LYS A 225 28.75 -2.82 0.41
CA LYS A 225 29.84 -2.49 -0.53
C LYS A 225 29.66 -3.19 -1.87
N GLU A 226 29.38 -4.49 -1.85
CA GLU A 226 29.09 -5.26 -3.07
C GLU A 226 27.93 -4.65 -3.87
N TYR A 227 26.82 -4.32 -3.19
CA TYR A 227 25.65 -3.69 -3.80
C TYR A 227 25.99 -2.32 -4.40
N VAL A 228 26.71 -1.46 -3.68
CA VAL A 228 27.12 -0.15 -4.19
C VAL A 228 28.03 -0.29 -5.41
N ASP A 229 28.97 -1.23 -5.39
CA ASP A 229 29.91 -1.45 -6.48
C ASP A 229 29.21 -1.95 -7.76
N ILE A 230 28.29 -2.92 -7.66
CA ILE A 230 27.55 -3.42 -8.84
C ILE A 230 26.64 -2.34 -9.42
N VAL A 231 25.94 -1.56 -8.59
CA VAL A 231 25.09 -0.47 -9.08
C VAL A 231 25.94 0.62 -9.74
N LYS A 232 27.13 0.94 -9.22
CA LYS A 232 28.09 1.85 -9.89
C LYS A 232 28.52 1.34 -11.25
N GLU A 233 28.74 0.04 -11.40
CA GLU A 233 29.08 -0.59 -12.67
C GLU A 233 27.91 -0.53 -13.66
N ARG A 234 26.71 -0.90 -13.22
CA ARG A 234 25.47 -0.79 -13.99
C ARG A 234 25.21 0.64 -14.45
N MET A 235 25.36 1.62 -13.57
CA MET A 235 25.17 3.04 -13.86
C MET A 235 26.17 3.57 -14.90
N LYS A 236 27.43 3.11 -14.90
CA LYS A 236 28.40 3.45 -15.95
C LYS A 236 28.02 2.87 -17.30
N LYS A 237 27.41 1.68 -17.30
CA LYS A 237 27.06 0.94 -18.51
C LYS A 237 25.78 1.46 -19.16
N ASN A 238 24.72 1.61 -18.38
CA ASN A 238 23.40 2.01 -18.84
C ASN A 238 22.76 3.02 -17.87
N PRO A 239 23.28 4.26 -17.85
CA PRO A 239 22.86 5.26 -16.86
C PRO A 239 21.38 5.63 -16.95
N GLU A 240 20.79 5.63 -18.16
CA GLU A 240 19.39 6.00 -18.31
C GLU A 240 18.46 4.94 -17.72
N TYR A 241 18.70 3.66 -18.00
CA TYR A 241 17.93 2.55 -17.45
C TYR A 241 18.07 2.49 -15.93
N VAL A 242 19.31 2.47 -15.43
CA VAL A 242 19.59 2.24 -14.00
C VAL A 242 19.10 3.41 -13.17
N LYS A 243 19.21 4.65 -13.68
CA LYS A 243 18.61 5.79 -13.01
C LYS A 243 17.13 5.54 -12.79
N LYS A 244 16.37 5.29 -13.87
CA LYS A 244 14.92 5.06 -13.83
C LYS A 244 14.52 3.91 -12.90
N GLU A 245 15.27 2.81 -12.93
CA GLU A 245 15.07 1.69 -12.03
C GLU A 245 15.21 2.08 -10.56
N ILE A 246 16.28 2.80 -10.19
CA ILE A 246 16.48 3.31 -8.83
C ILE A 246 15.37 4.28 -8.42
N GLU A 247 14.85 5.11 -9.34
CA GLU A 247 13.72 6.00 -9.07
C GLU A 247 12.47 5.20 -8.69
N ARG A 248 12.14 4.18 -9.49
CA ARG A 248 10.97 3.31 -9.25
C ARG A 248 11.15 2.48 -7.98
N GLU A 249 12.33 1.89 -7.79
CA GLU A 249 12.70 1.12 -6.60
C GLU A 249 12.54 1.95 -5.33
N THR A 250 12.95 3.21 -5.37
CA THR A 250 12.83 4.12 -4.23
C THR A 250 11.37 4.39 -3.89
N ILE A 251 10.55 4.73 -4.88
CA ILE A 251 9.15 5.11 -4.67
C ILE A 251 8.29 3.91 -4.28
N GLU A 252 8.29 2.87 -5.11
CA GLU A 252 7.46 1.69 -4.91
C GLU A 252 7.96 0.82 -3.76
N GLY A 253 9.27 0.75 -3.56
CA GLY A 253 9.89 -0.04 -2.50
C GLY A 253 9.63 0.52 -1.11
N THR A 254 9.68 1.84 -0.94
CA THR A 254 9.34 2.45 0.37
C THR A 254 7.87 2.28 0.71
N ALA A 255 6.95 2.47 -0.24
CA ALA A 255 5.53 2.17 -0.05
C ALA A 255 5.29 0.68 0.26
N THR A 256 6.01 -0.23 -0.41
CA THR A 256 5.94 -1.68 -0.15
C THR A 256 6.45 -2.03 1.24
N TYR A 257 7.57 -1.43 1.66
CA TYR A 257 8.10 -1.58 3.02
C TYR A 257 7.07 -1.15 4.08
N VAL A 258 6.42 0.00 3.89
CA VAL A 258 5.35 0.48 4.78
C VAL A 258 4.16 -0.49 4.83
N GLY A 259 3.78 -1.06 3.69
CA GLY A 259 2.78 -2.13 3.62
C GLY A 259 3.19 -3.40 4.39
N ILE A 260 4.47 -3.78 4.34
CA ILE A 260 5.02 -4.92 5.10
C ILE A 260 4.96 -4.63 6.60
N GLU A 261 5.47 -3.48 7.07
CA GLU A 261 5.42 -3.10 8.49
C GLU A 261 3.98 -3.05 9.02
N ALA A 262 3.02 -2.55 8.23
CA ALA A 262 1.61 -2.56 8.59
C ALA A 262 1.04 -3.99 8.68
N SER A 263 1.46 -4.88 7.78
CA SER A 263 1.08 -6.30 7.80
C SER A 263 1.58 -7.01 9.06
N GLU A 264 2.81 -6.72 9.47
CA GLU A 264 3.42 -7.29 10.67
C GLU A 264 2.64 -6.91 11.94
N ILE A 265 2.19 -5.66 12.05
CA ILE A 265 1.35 -5.19 13.16
C ILE A 265 0.10 -6.08 13.30
N VAL A 266 -0.64 -6.28 12.21
CA VAL A 266 -1.87 -7.09 12.27
C VAL A 266 -1.61 -8.60 12.32
N GLY A 267 -0.36 -9.04 12.12
CA GLY A 267 0.03 -10.45 12.15
C GLY A 267 -0.27 -11.16 10.83
N TYR A 268 -0.36 -10.42 9.73
CA TYR A 268 -0.44 -10.97 8.38
C TYR A 268 0.96 -11.32 7.85
N ASP A 269 1.19 -12.58 7.46
CA ASP A 269 2.48 -13.03 6.90
C ASP A 269 2.62 -12.47 5.48
N TYR A 270 3.32 -11.34 5.35
CA TYR A 270 3.67 -10.71 4.08
C TYR A 270 5.09 -10.14 4.15
N GLY A 271 5.81 -10.17 3.04
CA GLY A 271 7.22 -9.77 3.03
C GLY A 271 7.81 -9.71 1.63
N VAL A 272 9.10 -9.37 1.58
CA VAL A 272 9.87 -9.29 0.33
C VAL A 272 9.91 -10.64 -0.39
N MET A 273 9.68 -10.61 -1.69
CA MET A 273 9.68 -11.78 -2.59
C MET A 273 8.67 -12.85 -2.15
N TYR A 274 7.51 -12.39 -1.69
CA TYR A 274 6.33 -13.21 -1.44
C TYR A 274 5.41 -13.14 -2.67
N PHE A 275 5.05 -14.29 -3.21
CA PHE A 275 4.09 -14.44 -4.29
C PHE A 275 2.90 -15.27 -3.80
N ASP A 276 1.78 -15.23 -4.52
CA ASP A 276 0.62 -16.07 -4.21
C ASP A 276 1.06 -17.53 -4.00
N ASN A 277 0.96 -18.00 -2.75
CA ASN A 277 1.31 -19.36 -2.28
C ASN A 277 2.80 -19.71 -2.14
N ILE A 278 3.74 -18.79 -2.34
CA ILE A 278 5.18 -19.04 -2.10
C ILE A 278 5.86 -17.82 -1.46
N LYS A 279 6.72 -18.08 -0.48
CA LYS A 279 7.44 -17.02 0.24
C LYS A 279 8.94 -17.15 0.10
N ASN A 280 9.63 -16.03 0.30
CA ASN A 280 11.09 -15.96 0.29
C ASN A 280 11.70 -16.53 -1.00
N VAL A 281 11.12 -16.19 -2.16
CA VAL A 281 11.71 -16.58 -3.44
C VAL A 281 13.09 -15.92 -3.57
N PRO A 282 14.16 -16.68 -3.86
CA PRO A 282 15.49 -16.11 -4.08
C PRO A 282 15.50 -15.14 -5.26
N PHE A 283 16.14 -13.97 -5.10
CA PHE A 283 16.32 -13.03 -6.23
C PHE A 283 17.06 -13.67 -7.41
N SER A 284 18.03 -14.57 -7.16
CA SER A 284 18.75 -15.26 -8.23
C SER A 284 17.88 -16.21 -9.06
N ASP A 285 16.73 -16.67 -8.55
CA ASP A 285 15.79 -17.50 -9.31
C ASP A 285 15.17 -16.73 -10.49
N LEU A 286 15.18 -15.39 -10.45
CA LEU A 286 14.71 -14.55 -11.56
C LEU A 286 15.52 -14.79 -12.83
N LYS A 287 16.85 -14.94 -12.73
CA LYS A 287 17.72 -15.28 -13.88
C LYS A 287 17.26 -16.58 -14.53
N ASN A 288 17.16 -17.63 -13.73
CA ASN A 288 16.79 -18.97 -14.20
C ASN A 288 15.40 -18.97 -14.84
N THR A 289 14.46 -18.25 -14.24
CA THR A 289 13.06 -18.19 -14.72
C THR A 289 12.94 -17.43 -16.04
N VAL A 290 13.65 -16.31 -16.17
CA VAL A 290 13.69 -15.52 -17.42
C VAL A 290 14.41 -16.28 -18.54
N GLU A 291 15.57 -16.89 -18.26
CA GLU A 291 16.33 -17.66 -19.25
C GLU A 291 15.58 -18.91 -19.72
N ALA A 292 14.77 -19.53 -18.85
CA ALA A 292 13.87 -20.62 -19.21
C ALA A 292 12.65 -20.19 -20.03
N GLY A 293 12.42 -18.88 -20.19
CA GLY A 293 11.24 -18.33 -20.86
C GLY A 293 9.94 -18.49 -20.07
N ALA A 294 10.01 -18.79 -18.77
CA ALA A 294 8.87 -18.94 -17.88
C ALA A 294 8.36 -17.58 -17.34
N TYR A 295 9.17 -16.53 -17.48
CA TYR A 295 8.83 -15.16 -17.11
C TYR A 295 9.38 -14.19 -18.15
N ASP A 296 8.56 -13.27 -18.63
CA ASP A 296 9.01 -12.24 -19.57
C ASP A 296 9.90 -11.23 -18.83
N ILE A 297 11.07 -10.94 -19.40
CA ILE A 297 12.01 -9.99 -18.84
C ILE A 297 11.40 -8.59 -18.68
N SER A 298 10.46 -8.21 -19.56
CA SER A 298 9.73 -6.94 -19.46
C SER A 298 8.92 -6.82 -18.18
N ASN A 299 8.43 -7.93 -17.64
CA ASN A 299 7.68 -7.95 -16.39
C ASN A 299 8.58 -7.74 -15.16
N LEU A 300 9.92 -7.89 -15.28
CA LEU A 300 10.83 -7.57 -14.17
C LEU A 300 10.68 -6.10 -13.77
N ALA A 301 10.58 -5.21 -14.76
CA ALA A 301 10.46 -3.77 -14.52
C ALA A 301 9.17 -3.40 -13.77
N ASP A 302 8.15 -4.25 -13.81
CA ASP A 302 6.84 -3.96 -13.23
C ASP A 302 6.71 -4.37 -11.77
N ARG A 303 7.35 -5.47 -11.37
CA ARG A 303 7.20 -6.00 -10.01
C ARG A 303 8.47 -5.91 -9.19
N ILE A 304 9.63 -6.19 -9.78
CA ILE A 304 10.87 -6.35 -9.01
C ILE A 304 11.30 -5.08 -8.26
N PRO A 305 11.09 -3.85 -8.77
CA PRO A 305 11.40 -2.63 -8.02
C PRO A 305 10.67 -2.52 -6.66
N TYR A 306 9.47 -3.06 -6.54
CA TYR A 306 8.73 -3.12 -5.27
C TYR A 306 9.48 -4.00 -4.26
N GLU A 307 9.90 -5.18 -4.72
CA GLU A 307 10.57 -6.20 -3.91
C GLU A 307 11.99 -5.78 -3.53
N THR A 308 12.78 -5.26 -4.48
CA THR A 308 14.15 -4.84 -4.22
C THR A 308 14.18 -3.62 -3.32
N GLY A 309 13.33 -2.62 -3.57
CA GLY A 309 13.32 -1.41 -2.76
C GLY A 309 12.82 -1.64 -1.34
N ALA A 310 11.81 -2.50 -1.13
CA ALA A 310 11.41 -2.90 0.20
C ALA A 310 12.52 -3.64 0.95
N MET A 311 13.26 -4.51 0.26
CA MET A 311 14.42 -5.19 0.83
C MET A 311 15.53 -4.20 1.20
N LEU A 312 15.78 -3.19 0.38
CA LEU A 312 16.77 -2.16 0.68
C LEU A 312 16.36 -1.35 1.91
N CYS A 313 15.07 -1.07 2.13
CA CYS A 313 14.58 -0.45 3.37
C CYS A 313 14.91 -1.31 4.59
N GLN A 314 14.54 -2.60 4.56
CA GLN A 314 14.88 -3.56 5.64
C GLN A 314 16.40 -3.67 5.86
N PHE A 315 17.17 -3.59 4.78
CA PHE A 315 18.62 -3.62 4.85
C PHE A 315 19.22 -2.36 5.47
N ILE A 316 18.68 -1.19 5.14
CA ILE A 316 19.05 0.11 5.72
C ILE A 316 18.77 0.11 7.24
N ASP A 317 17.62 -0.44 7.68
CA ASP A 317 17.31 -0.60 9.10
C ASP A 317 18.33 -1.50 9.79
N LYS A 318 18.69 -2.62 9.16
CA LYS A 318 19.65 -3.56 9.71
C LYS A 318 21.07 -3.00 9.78
N LEU A 319 21.43 -2.11 8.85
CA LEU A 319 22.66 -1.32 8.87
C LEU A 319 22.64 -0.21 9.93
N GLU A 320 21.48 0.06 10.56
CA GLU A 320 21.27 1.11 11.54
C GLU A 320 21.69 2.49 11.02
N ILE A 321 21.36 2.80 9.76
CA ILE A 321 21.68 4.10 9.17
C ILE A 321 20.79 5.17 9.83
N PRO A 322 21.36 6.16 10.54
CA PRO A 322 20.56 7.12 11.30
C PRO A 322 19.79 8.07 10.38
N ASP A 323 18.57 8.42 10.80
CA ASP A 323 17.71 9.44 10.21
C ASP A 323 17.44 9.23 8.70
N TRP A 324 17.50 7.97 8.21
CA TRP A 324 17.34 7.69 6.79
C TRP A 324 15.92 8.01 6.30
N GLN A 325 14.89 7.71 7.10
CA GLN A 325 13.50 8.07 6.80
C GLN A 325 13.31 9.59 6.77
N LYS A 326 13.86 10.36 7.73
CA LYS A 326 13.84 11.85 7.65
C LYS A 326 14.46 12.39 6.38
N LYS A 327 15.58 11.83 5.94
CA LYS A 327 16.24 12.24 4.69
C LYS A 327 15.35 11.98 3.49
N MET A 328 14.68 10.83 3.48
CA MET A 328 13.69 10.47 2.46
C MET A 328 12.48 11.41 2.49
N ASN A 329 11.91 11.69 3.67
CA ASN A 329 10.79 12.61 3.84
C ASN A 329 11.12 14.04 3.36
N GLY A 330 12.38 14.46 3.51
CA GLY A 330 12.86 15.77 3.07
C GLY A 330 13.18 15.87 1.56
N GLN A 331 13.02 14.80 0.80
CA GLN A 331 13.33 14.82 -0.63
C GLN A 331 12.28 15.61 -1.43
N THR A 332 12.71 16.09 -2.61
CA THR A 332 11.85 16.83 -3.54
C THR A 332 12.16 16.39 -4.97
N ARG A 333 11.31 16.72 -5.94
CA ARG A 333 11.60 16.51 -7.37
C ARG A 333 12.91 17.17 -7.80
N GLU A 334 13.25 18.33 -7.25
CA GLU A 334 14.48 19.06 -7.55
C GLU A 334 15.70 18.50 -6.82
N ASN A 335 15.51 17.92 -5.63
CA ASN A 335 16.57 17.34 -4.80
C ASN A 335 16.16 15.92 -4.39
N PRO A 336 16.22 14.95 -5.33
CA PRO A 336 15.81 13.58 -5.06
C PRO A 336 16.80 12.88 -4.12
N VAL A 337 16.28 11.99 -3.27
CA VAL A 337 17.07 11.09 -2.43
C VAL A 337 16.58 9.68 -2.73
N THR A 338 17.52 8.79 -3.07
CA THR A 338 17.21 7.40 -3.40
C THR A 338 17.71 6.46 -2.33
N LEU A 339 17.09 5.28 -2.21
CA LEU A 339 17.57 4.21 -1.31
C LEU A 339 19.03 3.87 -1.59
N TYR A 340 19.40 3.76 -2.88
CA TYR A 340 20.77 3.62 -3.32
C TYR A 340 21.70 4.71 -2.76
N SER A 341 21.31 5.99 -2.88
CA SER A 341 22.15 7.11 -2.41
C SER A 341 22.35 7.10 -0.89
N ILE A 342 21.37 6.63 -0.11
CA ILE A 342 21.49 6.45 1.34
C ILE A 342 22.57 5.40 1.66
N ILE A 343 22.52 4.25 1.00
CA ILE A 343 23.47 3.15 1.20
C ILE A 343 24.87 3.56 0.71
N GLU A 344 24.97 4.19 -0.45
CA GLU A 344 26.23 4.69 -1.02
C GLU A 344 26.92 5.65 -0.05
N GLN A 345 26.21 6.68 0.44
CA GLN A 345 26.77 7.63 1.39
C GLN A 345 27.19 6.95 2.70
N PHE A 346 26.46 5.94 3.17
CA PHE A 346 26.84 5.18 4.35
C PHE A 346 28.15 4.41 4.12
N VAL A 347 28.28 3.74 2.98
CA VAL A 347 29.49 2.98 2.62
C VAL A 347 30.70 3.91 2.48
N GLU A 348 30.55 5.08 1.87
CA GLU A 348 31.67 6.03 1.67
C GLU A 348 32.19 6.65 2.98
N ASN A 349 31.36 6.65 4.03
CA ASN A 349 31.71 7.19 5.35
C ASN A 349 32.28 6.12 6.32
N LYS A 350 32.51 4.89 5.87
CA LYS A 350 33.01 3.76 6.69
C LYS A 350 34.31 3.19 6.15
#